data_AF-A0A2E0UQE4-F1
#
_entry.id   AF-A0A2E0UQE4-F1
#
_cell.length_a   1.000
_cell.length_b   1.000
_cell.length_c   1.000
_cell.angle_alpha   90.00
_cell.angle_beta   90.00
_cell.angle_gamma   90.00
#
_symmetry.space_group_name_H-M   'P 1'
#
loop_
_entity.id
_entity.type
_entity.pdbx_description
1 polymer ?
#
loop_
_entity_poly.entity_id
_entity_poly.type
_entity_poly.pdbx_seq_one_letter_code
_entity_poly.pdbx_strand_id
1 'polypeptide(L)'
;MGRTVPSVTQVFYQEEQALNRFRRALRRSDQQVLDELLSYTRQHLAAATYATHVLPMELFFLAMLLEEHKIVIALRQRLERLEHKQDD
;
A
#
# COMPACT_ATOMS: atom_id res chain seq x y z
N MET A 1 -25.84 4.32 24.12
CA MET A 1 -24.86 3.25 23.78
C MET A 1 -23.70 3.91 23.05
N GLY A 2 -22.56 4.10 23.71
CA GLY A 2 -21.41 4.82 23.15
C GLY A 2 -20.86 4.10 21.92
N ARG A 3 -20.63 4.84 20.83
CA ARG A 3 -20.05 4.29 19.61
C ARG A 3 -18.62 3.83 19.92
N THR A 4 -18.36 2.54 19.85
CA THR A 4 -17.00 1.99 19.90
C THR A 4 -16.19 2.61 18.76
N VAL A 5 -15.04 3.20 19.06
CA VAL A 5 -14.11 3.69 18.03
C VAL A 5 -13.57 2.46 17.30
N PRO A 6 -13.70 2.37 15.96
CA PRO A 6 -13.21 1.22 15.22
C PRO A 6 -11.68 1.17 15.27
N SER A 7 -11.11 -0.03 15.30
CA SER A 7 -9.67 -0.21 15.22
C SER A 7 -9.15 0.13 13.82
N VAL A 8 -7.87 0.49 13.69
CA VAL A 8 -7.24 0.76 12.39
C VAL A 8 -7.40 -0.43 11.42
N THR A 9 -7.35 -1.65 11.93
CA THR A 9 -7.62 -2.87 11.15
C THR A 9 -9.07 -2.94 10.65
N GLN A 10 -10.06 -2.59 11.49
CA GLN A 10 -11.46 -2.55 11.06
C GLN A 10 -11.69 -1.48 10.00
N VAL A 11 -11.08 -0.30 10.18
CA VAL A 11 -11.13 0.78 9.21
C VAL A 11 -10.49 0.35 7.89
N PHE A 12 -9.35 -0.36 7.92
CA PHE A 12 -8.73 -0.92 6.72
C PHE A 12 -9.68 -1.80 5.92
N TYR A 13 -10.36 -2.76 6.55
CA TYR A 13 -11.30 -3.63 5.84
C TYR A 13 -12.52 -2.86 5.31
N GLN A 14 -12.94 -1.78 5.97
CA GLN A 14 -14.01 -0.93 5.48
C GLN A 14 -13.60 -0.18 4.20
N GLU A 15 -12.39 0.41 4.19
CA GLU A 15 -11.84 1.09 3.02
C GLU A 15 -11.58 0.11 1.85
N GLU A 16 -11.02 -1.07 2.13
CA GLU A 16 -10.84 -2.14 1.14
C GLU A 16 -12.19 -2.55 0.52
N GLN A 17 -13.24 -2.65 1.35
CA GLN A 17 -14.59 -2.91 0.85
C GLN A 17 -15.16 -1.77 0.01
N ALA A 18 -14.90 -0.51 0.38
CA ALA A 18 -15.32 0.65 -0.40
C ALA A 18 -14.68 0.66 -1.79
N LEU A 19 -13.45 0.19 -1.91
CA LEU A 19 -12.74 0.05 -3.18
C LEU A 19 -13.23 -1.11 -4.06
N ASN A 20 -14.06 -2.04 -3.56
CA ASN A 20 -14.47 -3.22 -4.33
C ASN A 20 -15.17 -2.88 -5.66
N ARG A 21 -16.00 -1.82 -5.69
CA ARG A 21 -16.66 -1.41 -6.93
C ARG A 21 -15.65 -0.88 -7.95
N PHE A 22 -14.69 -0.08 -7.50
CA PHE A 22 -13.60 0.41 -8.32
C PHE A 22 -12.75 -0.75 -8.85
N ARG A 23 -12.31 -1.65 -7.97
CA ARG A 23 -11.57 -2.88 -8.33
C ARG A 23 -12.28 -3.68 -9.41
N ARG A 24 -13.59 -3.93 -9.27
CA ARG A 24 -14.36 -4.70 -10.26
C ARG A 24 -14.47 -4.03 -11.62
N ALA A 25 -14.33 -2.71 -11.69
CA ALA A 25 -14.34 -1.97 -12.95
C ALA A 25 -12.97 -1.99 -13.67
N LEU A 26 -11.90 -2.38 -12.98
CA LEU A 26 -10.56 -2.50 -13.55
C LEU A 26 -10.41 -3.76 -14.42
N ARG A 27 -9.43 -3.73 -15.34
CA ARG A 27 -8.99 -4.93 -16.06
C ARG A 27 -8.39 -5.94 -15.08
N ARG A 28 -8.39 -7.22 -15.45
CA ARG A 28 -7.87 -8.30 -14.59
C ARG A 28 -6.41 -8.09 -14.17
N SER A 29 -5.57 -7.56 -15.07
CA SER A 29 -4.17 -7.19 -14.75
C SER A 29 -4.12 -6.15 -13.65
N ASP A 30 -4.94 -5.11 -13.75
CA ASP A 30 -4.90 -3.96 -12.85
C ASP A 30 -5.55 -4.31 -11.51
N GLN A 31 -6.51 -5.25 -11.49
CA GLN A 31 -7.04 -5.84 -10.25
C GLN A 31 -5.93 -6.52 -9.43
N GLN A 32 -5.04 -7.27 -10.08
CA GLN A 32 -3.93 -7.94 -9.40
C GLN A 32 -2.95 -6.93 -8.82
N VAL A 33 -2.63 -5.88 -9.58
CA VAL A 33 -1.77 -4.78 -9.09
C VAL A 33 -2.40 -4.09 -7.89
N LEU A 34 -3.71 -3.79 -7.94
CA LEU A 34 -4.40 -3.17 -6.81
C LEU A 34 -4.41 -4.09 -5.57
N ASP A 35 -4.62 -5.39 -5.74
CA ASP A 35 -4.59 -6.37 -4.64
C ASP A 35 -3.21 -6.45 -3.97
N GLU A 36 -2.14 -6.34 -4.77
CA GLU A 36 -0.75 -6.26 -4.29
C GLU A 36 -0.49 -4.97 -3.53
N LEU A 37 -0.90 -3.81 -4.06
CA LEU A 37 -0.78 -2.52 -3.37
C LEU A 37 -1.50 -2.54 -2.01
N LEU A 38 -2.72 -3.07 -1.95
CA LEU A 38 -3.47 -3.23 -0.69
C LEU A 38 -2.77 -4.16 0.30
N SER A 39 -1.96 -5.10 -0.17
CA SER A 39 -1.13 -5.96 0.68
C SER A 39 -0.01 -5.20 1.38
N TYR A 40 0.57 -4.19 0.73
CA TYR A 40 1.59 -3.33 1.33
C TYR A 40 1.03 -2.52 2.49
N THR A 41 -0.18 -1.99 2.36
CA THR A 41 -0.85 -1.28 3.45
C THR A 41 -0.99 -2.13 4.72
N ARG A 42 -1.28 -3.44 4.59
CA ARG A 42 -1.44 -4.34 5.75
C ARG A 42 -0.18 -4.41 6.62
N GLN A 43 1.01 -4.29 6.01
CA GLN A 43 2.29 -4.33 6.72
C GLN A 43 2.50 -3.10 7.61
N HIS A 44 1.83 -1.98 7.29
CA HIS A 44 1.96 -0.70 7.98
C HIS A 44 0.83 -0.39 8.96
N LEU A 45 -0.14 -1.30 9.17
CA LEU A 45 -1.27 -1.06 10.06
C LEU A 45 -0.86 -0.73 11.50
N ALA A 46 0.24 -1.31 11.98
CA ALA A 46 0.79 -1.00 13.31
C ALA A 46 1.41 0.41 13.37
N ALA A 47 2.07 0.86 12.30
CA ALA A 47 2.57 2.24 12.23
C ALA A 47 1.41 3.23 12.08
N ALA A 48 0.34 2.81 11.40
CA ALA A 48 -0.82 3.65 11.13
C ALA A 48 -1.57 4.09 12.40
N THR A 49 -1.49 3.32 13.51
CA THR A 49 -2.12 3.71 14.78
C THR A 49 -1.53 4.99 15.39
N TYR A 50 -0.33 5.39 14.95
CA TYR A 50 0.35 6.58 15.47
C TYR A 50 -0.03 7.87 14.73
N ALA A 51 -0.71 7.77 13.58
CA ALA A 51 -1.14 8.94 12.81
C ALA A 51 -2.53 9.41 13.28
N THR A 52 -2.57 10.27 14.29
CA THR A 52 -3.82 10.72 14.93
C THR A 52 -4.66 11.70 14.12
N HIS A 53 -4.07 12.35 13.11
CA HIS A 53 -4.72 13.44 12.36
C HIS A 53 -4.93 13.17 10.86
N VAL A 54 -4.38 12.07 10.34
CA VAL A 54 -4.45 11.74 8.91
C VAL A 54 -5.67 10.86 8.67
N LEU A 55 -6.37 11.07 7.54
CA LEU A 55 -7.48 10.18 7.21
C LEU A 55 -6.94 8.77 6.92
N PRO A 56 -7.61 7.71 7.39
CA PRO A 56 -7.12 6.34 7.22
C PRO A 56 -6.74 5.97 5.79
N MET A 57 -7.54 6.40 4.81
CA MET A 57 -7.27 6.14 3.40
C MET A 57 -5.99 6.85 2.89
N GLU A 58 -5.75 8.09 3.32
CA GLU A 58 -4.54 8.85 2.95
C GLU A 58 -3.29 8.16 3.49
N LEU A 59 -3.38 7.62 4.70
CA LEU A 59 -2.30 6.87 5.33
C LEU A 59 -2.04 5.54 4.63
N PHE A 60 -3.09 4.88 4.13
CA PHE A 60 -2.97 3.68 3.32
C PHE A 60 -2.28 3.95 1.99
N PHE A 61 -2.61 5.06 1.33
CA PHE A 61 -1.90 5.50 0.13
C PHE A 61 -0.44 5.82 0.42
N LEU A 62 -0.14 6.49 1.54
CA LEU A 62 1.24 6.77 1.94
C LEU A 62 2.03 5.48 2.18
N ALA A 63 1.43 4.48 2.80
CA ALA A 63 2.04 3.16 3.01
C ALA A 63 2.34 2.44 1.68
N MET A 64 1.41 2.48 0.73
CA MET A 64 1.64 1.94 -0.62
C MET A 64 2.79 2.66 -1.32
N LEU A 65 2.80 4.00 -1.31
CA LEU A 65 3.86 4.81 -1.91
C LEU A 65 5.22 4.53 -1.27
N LEU A 66 5.26 4.29 0.04
CA LEU A 66 6.48 3.95 0.76
C LEU A 66 7.07 2.63 0.26
N GLU A 67 6.25 1.59 0.10
CA GLU A 67 6.72 0.30 -0.45
C GLU A 67 7.13 0.41 -1.91
N GLU A 68 6.35 1.11 -2.74
CA GLU A 68 6.71 1.36 -4.14
C GLU A 68 8.06 2.10 -4.26
N HIS A 69 8.32 3.08 -3.39
CA HIS A 69 9.60 3.79 -3.40
C HIS A 69 10.77 2.88 -3.03
N LYS A 70 10.59 1.96 -2.07
CA LYS A 70 11.61 0.95 -1.73
C LYS A 70 11.89 0.02 -2.90
N ILE A 71 10.85 -0.43 -3.61
CA ILE A 71 10.98 -1.26 -4.81
C ILE A 71 11.78 -0.52 -5.88
N VAL A 72 11.45 0.76 -6.14
CA VAL A 72 12.19 1.60 -7.10
C VAL A 72 13.66 1.72 -6.73
N ILE A 73 13.98 1.97 -5.46
CA ILE A 73 15.38 2.03 -4.98
C ILE A 73 16.09 0.69 -5.23
N ALA A 74 15.46 -0.43 -4.87
CA ALA A 74 16.05 -1.75 -5.04
C ALA A 74 16.29 -2.10 -6.52
N LEU A 75 15.35 -1.72 -7.40
CA LEU A 75 15.48 -1.89 -8.84
C LEU A 75 16.63 -1.05 -9.42
N ARG A 76 16.75 0.22 -9.00
CA ARG A 76 17.86 1.11 -9.42
C ARG A 76 19.21 0.53 -9.01
N GLN A 77 19.36 0.10 -7.75
CA GLN A 77 20.58 -0.53 -7.28
C GLN A 77 20.91 -1.83 -8.02
N ARG A 78 19.90 -2.60 -8.43
CA ARG A 78 20.11 -3.81 -9.23
C ARG A 78 20.57 -3.47 -10.64
N LEU A 79 20.01 -2.43 -11.26
CA LEU A 79 20.44 -1.95 -12.58
C LEU A 79 21.89 -1.48 -12.54
N GLU A 80 22.27 -0.63 -11.58
CA GLU A 80 23.65 -0.15 -11.41
C GLU A 80 24.66 -1.31 -11.28
N ARG A 81 24.32 -2.34 -10.50
CA ARG A 81 25.16 -3.54 -10.36
C ARG A 81 25.29 -4.37 -11.65
N LEU A 82 24.24 -4.40 -12.46
CA LEU A 82 24.25 -5.12 -13.73
C LEU A 82 25.06 -4.36 -14.77
N GLU A 83 24.91 -3.04 -14.83
CA GLU A 83 25.67 -2.16 -15.73
C GLU A 83 27.18 -2.24 -15.41
N HIS A 84 27.59 -2.12 -14.13
CA HIS A 84 29.00 -2.25 -13.75
C HIS A 84 29.60 -3.62 -14.09
N LYS A 85 28.81 -4.69 -14.07
CA LYS A 85 29.29 -6.04 -14.44
C LYS A 85 29.45 -6.23 -15.95
N GLN A 86 28.84 -5.38 -16.78
CA GLN A 86 28.99 -5.44 -18.24
C GLN A 86 30.20 -4.63 -18.73
N ASP A 87 30.69 -3.68 -17.92
CA ASP A 87 31.84 -2.84 -18.23
C ASP A 87 33.19 -3.43 -17.77
N ASP A 88 33.17 -4.46 -16.91
CA ASP A 88 34.32 -5.28 -16.46
C ASP A 88 34.48 -6.57 -17.32
#